data_AF-A0A661ZQ35-F1
#
_entry.id   AF-A0A661ZQ35-F1
#
_cell.length_a   1.000
_cell.length_b   1.000
_cell.length_c   1.000
_cell.angle_alpha   90.00
_cell.angle_beta   90.00
_cell.angle_gamma   90.00
#
_symmetry.space_group_name_H-M   'P 1'
#
loop_
_entity.id
_entity.type
_entity.pdbx_description
1 polymer ?
#
loop_
_entity_poly.entity_id
_entity_poly.type
_entity_poly.pdbx_seq_one_letter_code
_entity_poly.pdbx_strand_id
1 'polypeptide(L)'
;MRINPKSRIVVDTNLWISFLISKTVGELENIIYNKNLIVLFSEELNFEIDEVIKRPKFRKYFSSSDVNVIHEIQNSVGENIDIKSQISICRDIKDNFLLSLCRDGKADFLITGDSDLLIMEKFEKTLIINYRKFYELG
;
A
#
# COMPACT_ATOMS: atom_id res chain seq x y z
N MET A 1 14.34 -0.13 15.03
CA MET A 1 12.97 -0.33 14.53
C MET A 1 12.92 -1.70 13.88
N ARG A 2 11.85 -2.48 14.04
CA ARG A 2 11.71 -3.83 13.46
C ARG A 2 10.26 -4.05 13.07
N ILE A 3 10.03 -4.81 12.00
CA ILE A 3 8.70 -5.30 11.64
C ILE A 3 8.32 -6.40 12.64
N ASN A 4 7.16 -6.26 13.27
CA ASN A 4 6.66 -7.25 14.22
C ASN A 4 5.63 -8.16 13.54
N PRO A 5 5.42 -9.40 14.06
CA PRO A 5 4.31 -10.22 13.63
C PRO A 5 2.99 -9.49 13.78
N LYS A 6 2.11 -9.60 12.78
CA LYS A 6 0.82 -8.89 12.69
C LYS A 6 0.91 -7.38 12.56
N SER A 7 2.09 -6.83 12.23
CA SER A 7 2.16 -5.43 11.84
C SER A 7 1.23 -5.15 10.67
N ARG A 8 0.52 -4.03 10.76
CA ARG A 8 -0.51 -3.59 9.81
C ARG A 8 0.11 -2.60 8.84
N ILE A 9 0.05 -2.90 7.56
CA ILE A 9 0.72 -2.09 6.53
C ILE A 9 -0.28 -1.57 5.51
N VAL A 10 -0.08 -0.33 5.08
CA VAL A 10 -0.69 0.24 3.88
C VAL A 10 0.40 0.31 2.83
N VAL A 11 0.13 -0.26 1.65
CA VAL A 11 0.99 -0.11 0.47
C VAL A 11 0.32 0.88 -0.46
N ASP A 12 1.03 1.95 -0.77
CA ASP A 12 0.60 2.99 -1.71
C ASP A 12 0.26 2.41 -3.09
N THR A 13 -0.78 2.94 -3.73
CA THR A 13 -1.17 2.63 -5.11
C THR A 13 -0.01 2.65 -6.08
N ASN A 14 0.84 3.68 -6.05
CA ASN A 14 1.97 3.80 -6.98
C ASN A 14 2.98 2.67 -6.81
N LEU A 15 3.13 2.14 -5.58
CA LEU A 15 3.97 0.98 -5.33
C LEU A 15 3.33 -0.31 -5.84
N TRP A 16 2.03 -0.53 -5.62
CA TRP A 16 1.32 -1.66 -6.24
C TRP A 16 1.53 -1.69 -7.75
N ILE A 17 1.28 -0.56 -8.40
CA ILE A 17 1.46 -0.39 -9.84
C ILE A 17 2.92 -0.64 -10.24
N SER A 18 3.88 -0.11 -9.48
CA SER A 18 5.30 -0.34 -9.74
C SER A 18 5.63 -1.84 -9.66
N PHE A 19 5.22 -2.55 -8.61
CA PHE A 19 5.51 -3.97 -8.41
C PHE A 19 4.92 -4.86 -9.51
N LEU A 20 3.71 -4.53 -9.97
CA LEU A 20 3.09 -5.22 -11.09
C LEU A 20 3.88 -5.01 -12.38
N ILE A 21 4.28 -3.77 -12.69
CA ILE A 21 5.04 -3.45 -13.91
C ILE A 21 6.44 -4.10 -13.88
N SER A 22 7.13 -4.04 -12.74
CA SER A 22 8.48 -4.60 -12.58
C SER A 22 8.50 -6.11 -12.35
N LYS A 23 7.34 -6.74 -12.11
CA LYS A 23 7.21 -8.15 -11.73
C LYS A 23 7.98 -8.50 -10.45
N THR A 24 8.05 -7.57 -9.51
CA THR A 24 8.76 -7.74 -8.23
C THR A 24 7.81 -7.89 -7.03
N VAL A 25 6.51 -8.09 -7.28
CA VAL A 25 5.51 -8.28 -6.20
C VAL A 25 5.86 -9.46 -5.28
N GLY A 26 6.53 -10.50 -5.80
CA GLY A 26 6.98 -11.65 -5.03
C GLY A 26 7.95 -11.31 -3.90
N GLU A 27 8.73 -10.24 -4.02
CA GLU A 27 9.60 -9.76 -2.94
C GLU A 27 8.78 -9.18 -1.78
N LEU A 28 7.72 -8.43 -2.10
CA LEU A 28 6.78 -7.92 -1.12
C LEU A 28 5.98 -9.06 -0.47
N GLU A 29 5.47 -10.00 -1.25
CA GLU A 29 4.76 -11.19 -0.77
C GLU A 29 5.61 -11.98 0.23
N ASN A 30 6.87 -12.23 -0.09
CA ASN A 30 7.78 -12.94 0.81
C ASN A 30 7.88 -12.26 2.17
N ILE A 31 7.98 -10.94 2.23
CA ILE A 31 8.03 -10.21 3.50
C ILE A 31 6.69 -10.31 4.23
N ILE A 32 5.59 -10.11 3.52
CA ILE A 32 4.23 -10.17 4.07
C ILE A 32 3.97 -11.53 4.72
N TYR A 33 4.21 -12.62 3.99
CA TYR A 33 3.96 -13.97 4.47
C TYR A 33 4.94 -14.39 5.57
N ASN A 34 6.25 -14.15 5.40
CA ASN A 34 7.25 -14.55 6.39
C ASN A 34 7.09 -13.83 7.74
N LYS A 35 6.60 -12.60 7.72
CA LYS A 35 6.37 -11.81 8.94
C LYS A 35 4.91 -11.83 9.41
N ASN A 36 4.03 -12.57 8.71
CA ASN A 36 2.61 -12.65 9.03
C ASN A 36 1.97 -11.25 9.16
N LEU A 37 2.19 -10.41 8.15
CA LEU A 37 1.69 -9.04 8.11
C LEU A 37 0.22 -9.00 7.72
N ILE A 38 -0.46 -7.94 8.12
CA ILE A 38 -1.82 -7.63 7.69
C ILE A 38 -1.74 -6.48 6.71
N VAL A 39 -2.22 -6.68 5.49
CA VAL A 39 -2.24 -5.65 4.45
C VAL A 39 -3.59 -4.96 4.48
N LEU A 40 -3.61 -3.64 4.61
CA LEU A 40 -4.84 -2.87 4.70
C LEU A 40 -5.26 -2.38 3.32
N PHE A 41 -6.53 -2.60 2.99
CA PHE A 41 -7.16 -2.15 1.76
C PHE A 41 -8.36 -1.25 2.07
N SER A 42 -8.77 -0.44 1.10
CA SER A 42 -10.00 0.36 1.14
C SER A 42 -10.64 0.38 -0.25
N GLU A 43 -11.88 0.85 -0.35
CA GLU A 43 -12.52 1.03 -1.65
C GLU A 43 -11.76 2.05 -2.50
N GLU A 44 -11.26 3.13 -1.90
CA GLU A 44 -10.49 4.19 -2.54
C GLU A 44 -9.16 3.67 -3.09
N LEU A 45 -8.43 2.87 -2.32
CA LEU A 45 -7.18 2.24 -2.77
C LEU A 45 -7.44 1.32 -3.98
N ASN A 46 -8.45 0.46 -3.88
CA ASN A 46 -8.81 -0.47 -4.94
C ASN A 46 -9.26 0.28 -6.20
N PHE A 47 -10.05 1.34 -6.04
CA PHE A 47 -10.48 2.19 -7.15
C PHE A 47 -9.29 2.85 -7.86
N GLU A 48 -8.32 3.36 -7.11
CA GLU A 48 -7.15 4.00 -7.69
C GLU A 48 -6.27 3.01 -8.47
N ILE A 49 -6.04 1.83 -7.91
CA ILE A 49 -5.33 0.73 -8.59
C ILE A 49 -6.03 0.39 -9.91
N ASP A 50 -7.35 0.17 -9.85
CA ASP A 50 -8.18 -0.16 -11.01
C ASP A 50 -8.13 0.92 -12.11
N GLU A 51 -8.25 2.18 -11.70
CA GLU A 51 -8.17 3.33 -12.61
C GLU A 51 -6.81 3.39 -13.31
N VAL A 52 -5.71 3.11 -12.60
CA VAL A 52 -4.37 3.11 -13.22
C VAL A 52 -4.21 1.93 -14.18
N ILE A 53 -4.65 0.73 -13.81
CA ILE A 53 -4.55 -0.48 -14.64
C ILE A 53 -5.35 -0.33 -15.94
N LYS A 54 -6.55 0.26 -15.90
CA LYS A 54 -7.45 0.39 -17.07
C LYS A 54 -6.99 1.45 -18.08
N ARG A 55 -6.08 2.37 -17.71
CA ARG A 55 -5.58 3.45 -18.59
C ARG A 55 -4.92 2.88 -19.85
N PRO A 56 -5.24 3.39 -21.06
CA PRO A 56 -4.72 2.86 -22.33
C PRO A 56 -3.20 2.73 -22.39
N LYS A 57 -2.47 3.70 -21.84
CA LYS A 57 -0.99 3.70 -21.81
C LYS A 57 -0.40 2.57 -20.96
N PHE A 58 -1.15 2.07 -19.98
CA PHE A 58 -0.68 1.05 -19.05
C PHE A 58 -1.16 -0.37 -19.37
N ARG A 59 -2.21 -0.53 -20.17
CA ARG A 59 -2.76 -1.87 -20.54
C ARG A 59 -1.72 -2.86 -21.07
N LYS A 60 -0.70 -2.38 -21.77
CA LYS A 60 0.37 -3.25 -22.32
C LYS A 60 1.30 -3.86 -21.26
N TYR A 61 1.29 -3.33 -20.03
CA TYR A 61 2.15 -3.80 -18.94
C TYR A 61 1.46 -4.82 -18.04
N PHE A 62 0.14 -4.95 -18.10
CA PHE A 62 -0.63 -5.81 -17.20
C PHE A 62 -1.28 -6.95 -17.96
N SER A 63 -0.93 -8.17 -17.60
CA SER A 63 -1.73 -9.36 -17.90
C SER A 63 -2.82 -9.54 -16.85
N SER A 64 -3.85 -10.33 -17.17
CA SER A 64 -4.88 -10.71 -16.19
C SER A 64 -4.30 -11.42 -14.97
N SER A 65 -3.24 -12.21 -15.15
CA SER A 65 -2.52 -12.86 -14.04
C SER A 65 -1.80 -11.86 -13.13
N ASP A 66 -1.24 -10.77 -13.68
CA ASP A 66 -0.55 -9.77 -12.85
C ASP A 66 -1.54 -9.09 -11.90
N VAL A 67 -2.73 -8.73 -12.38
CA VAL A 67 -3.77 -8.08 -11.57
C VAL A 67 -4.30 -9.01 -10.48
N ASN A 68 -4.43 -10.30 -10.78
CA ASN A 68 -4.92 -11.29 -9.82
C ASN A 68 -4.04 -11.40 -8.56
N VAL A 69 -2.75 -11.08 -8.64
CA VAL A 69 -1.86 -11.16 -7.46
C VAL A 69 -2.30 -10.22 -6.34
N ILE A 70 -2.77 -9.01 -6.67
CA ILE A 70 -3.28 -8.09 -5.64
C ILE A 70 -4.52 -8.70 -4.95
N HIS A 71 -5.42 -9.31 -5.73
CA HIS A 71 -6.58 -10.00 -5.19
C HIS A 71 -6.20 -11.22 -4.33
N GLU A 72 -5.16 -11.97 -4.71
CA GLU A 72 -4.65 -13.09 -3.92
C GLU A 72 -4.11 -12.61 -2.56
N ILE A 73 -3.32 -11.54 -2.53
CA ILE A 73 -2.85 -10.92 -1.29
C ILE A 73 -4.02 -10.40 -0.45
N GLN A 74 -4.96 -9.72 -1.09
CA GLN A 74 -6.14 -9.17 -0.40
C GLN A 74 -6.99 -10.28 0.22
N ASN A 75 -7.13 -11.43 -0.43
CA ASN A 75 -7.89 -12.57 0.09
C ASN A 75 -7.14 -13.37 1.16
N SER A 76 -5.80 -13.42 1.10
CA SER A 76 -4.99 -14.24 2.01
C SER A 76 -4.64 -13.53 3.32
N VAL A 77 -4.28 -12.25 3.25
CA VAL A 77 -3.72 -11.45 4.36
C VAL A 77 -4.26 -10.02 4.38
N GLY A 78 -5.20 -9.71 3.49
CA GLY A 78 -5.84 -8.41 3.39
C GLY A 78 -6.93 -8.19 4.44
N GLU A 79 -7.05 -6.95 4.89
CA GLU A 79 -8.17 -6.47 5.69
C GLU A 79 -8.77 -5.23 5.03
N ASN A 80 -10.05 -5.29 4.68
CA ASN A 80 -10.77 -4.17 4.09
C ASN A 80 -11.26 -3.22 5.19
N ILE A 81 -10.86 -1.96 5.09
CA ILE A 81 -11.19 -0.89 6.03
C ILE A 81 -12.15 0.08 5.34
N ASP A 82 -13.27 0.34 6.01
CA ASP A 82 -14.22 1.40 5.66
C ASP A 82 -13.68 2.74 6.17
N ILE A 83 -13.29 3.64 5.26
CA ILE A 83 -12.75 4.96 5.61
C ILE A 83 -13.90 5.87 6.07
N LYS A 84 -13.84 6.27 7.34
CA LYS A 84 -14.77 7.23 7.96
C LYS A 84 -14.09 8.56 8.25
N SER A 85 -12.77 8.49 8.35
CA SER A 85 -11.88 9.59 8.60
C SER A 85 -11.75 10.52 7.41
N GLN A 86 -11.97 11.82 7.64
CA GLN A 86 -11.54 12.86 6.71
C GLN A 86 -10.23 13.47 7.22
N ILE A 87 -9.20 13.36 6.39
CA ILE A 87 -7.88 13.96 6.60
C ILE A 87 -7.62 14.88 5.43
N SER A 88 -7.04 16.04 5.70
CA SER A 88 -6.76 17.07 4.69
C SER A 88 -5.42 17.74 4.98
N ILE A 89 -4.41 16.93 5.30
CA ILE A 89 -3.07 17.40 5.72
C ILE A 89 -2.00 17.14 4.67
N CYS A 90 -2.21 16.17 3.76
CA CYS A 90 -1.28 15.94 2.68
C CYS A 90 -1.37 17.09 1.66
N ARG A 91 -0.24 17.45 1.05
CA ARG A 91 -0.17 18.48 0.02
C ARG A 91 -0.89 18.06 -1.26
N ASP A 92 -0.81 16.77 -1.62
CA ASP A 92 -1.70 16.19 -2.62
C ASP A 92 -3.01 15.73 -1.95
N ILE A 93 -4.11 16.33 -2.40
CA ILE A 93 -5.45 16.01 -1.88
C ILE A 93 -5.80 14.55 -2.17
N LYS A 94 -5.28 13.97 -3.26
CA LYS A 94 -5.56 12.59 -3.66
C LYS A 94 -4.97 11.58 -2.69
N ASP A 95 -3.87 11.89 -2.01
CA ASP A 95 -3.23 10.95 -1.10
C ASP A 95 -3.81 10.99 0.32
N ASN A 96 -4.72 11.93 0.60
CA ASN A 96 -5.32 12.04 1.92
C ASN A 96 -6.07 10.77 2.34
N PHE A 97 -6.65 10.01 1.39
CA PHE A 97 -7.32 8.75 1.74
C PHE A 97 -6.33 7.71 2.28
N LEU A 98 -5.05 7.73 1.85
CA LEU A 98 -4.02 6.83 2.39
C LEU A 98 -3.79 7.11 3.87
N LEU A 99 -3.75 8.39 4.26
CA LEU A 99 -3.64 8.78 5.67
C LEU A 99 -4.91 8.39 6.43
N SER A 100 -6.09 8.56 5.84
CA SER A 100 -7.35 8.15 6.46
C SER A 100 -7.41 6.64 6.68
N LEU A 101 -6.97 5.85 5.70
CA LEU A 101 -6.80 4.41 5.79
C LEU A 101 -5.82 4.03 6.91
N CYS A 102 -4.69 4.76 7.01
CA CYS A 102 -3.73 4.54 8.09
C CYS A 102 -4.36 4.75 9.47
N ARG A 103 -5.17 5.81 9.63
CA ARG A 103 -5.85 6.11 10.89
C ARG A 103 -6.91 5.07 11.24
N ASP A 104 -7.88 4.86 10.34
CA ASP A 104 -9.02 3.98 10.60
C ASP A 104 -8.60 2.52 10.68
N GLY A 105 -7.65 2.12 9.85
CA GLY A 105 -7.07 0.79 9.82
C GLY A 105 -5.99 0.55 10.89
N LYS A 106 -5.62 1.58 11.68
CA LYS A 106 -4.55 1.51 12.70
C LYS A 106 -3.23 0.97 12.14
N ALA A 107 -2.81 1.52 11.00
CA ALA A 107 -1.59 1.10 10.33
C ALA A 107 -0.34 1.38 11.17
N ASP A 108 0.57 0.42 11.24
CA ASP A 108 1.92 0.61 11.78
C ASP A 108 2.83 1.26 10.73
N PHE A 109 2.63 0.94 9.45
CA PHE A 109 3.45 1.43 8.35
C PHE A 109 2.60 1.89 7.17
N LEU A 110 2.99 3.02 6.58
CA LEU A 110 2.63 3.43 5.23
C LEU A 110 3.88 3.30 4.37
N ILE A 111 3.82 2.41 3.38
CA ILE A 111 4.92 2.18 2.45
C ILE A 111 4.58 2.94 1.17
N THR A 112 5.39 3.94 0.83
CA THR A 112 5.12 4.86 -0.28
C THR A 112 6.40 5.29 -1.00
N GLY A 113 6.30 5.59 -2.29
CA GLY A 113 7.35 6.24 -3.07
C GLY A 113 7.19 7.76 -3.17
N ASP A 114 6.09 8.32 -2.65
CA ASP A 114 5.73 9.72 -2.79
C ASP A 114 6.54 10.61 -1.83
N SER A 115 7.23 11.62 -2.37
CA SER A 115 8.08 12.51 -1.56
C SER A 115 7.30 13.41 -0.60
N ASP A 116 6.08 13.80 -0.96
CA ASP A 116 5.23 14.64 -0.12
C ASP A 116 4.62 13.87 1.05
N LEU A 117 4.40 12.57 0.91
CA LEU A 117 4.10 11.69 2.04
C LEU A 117 5.37 11.38 2.86
N LEU A 118 6.49 11.05 2.21
CA LEU A 118 7.72 10.64 2.90
C LEU A 118 8.28 11.73 3.82
N ILE A 119 8.16 13.01 3.46
CA ILE A 119 8.62 14.13 4.29
C ILE A 119 7.86 14.25 5.62
N MET A 120 6.67 13.66 5.73
CA MET A 120 5.94 13.63 6.98
C MET A 120 6.63 12.72 8.01
N GLU A 121 7.38 11.70 7.55
CA GLU A 121 8.09 10.64 8.29
C GLU A 121 7.19 9.75 9.18
N LYS A 122 6.16 10.33 9.77
CA LYS A 122 5.24 9.73 10.70
C LYS A 122 3.90 10.47 10.67
N PHE A 123 2.82 9.70 10.66
CA PHE A 123 1.47 10.19 10.82
C PHE A 123 0.82 9.44 11.99
N GLU A 124 0.49 10.17 13.07
CA GLU A 124 0.04 9.57 14.34
C GLU A 124 0.97 8.46 14.85
N LYS A 125 0.55 7.19 14.78
CA LYS A 125 1.37 6.02 15.13
C LYS A 125 2.00 5.34 13.90
N THR A 126 1.53 5.68 12.71
CA THR A 126 1.98 5.12 11.44
C THR A 126 3.31 5.72 11.03
N LEU A 127 4.27 4.88 10.69
CA LEU A 127 5.57 5.29 10.17
C LEU A 127 5.52 5.30 8.64
N ILE A 128 5.91 6.41 8.03
CA ILE A 128 5.86 6.60 6.59
C ILE A 128 7.26 6.40 6.04
N ILE A 129 7.44 5.34 5.26
CA ILE A 129 8.76 4.93 4.77
C ILE A 129 8.69 4.45 3.32
N ASN A 130 9.84 4.51 2.63
CA ASN A 130 9.94 3.94 1.30
C ASN A 130 10.13 2.42 1.35
N TYR A 131 9.86 1.77 0.22
CA TYR A 131 9.96 0.31 0.11
C TYR A 131 11.34 -0.22 0.48
N ARG A 132 12.42 0.45 0.07
CA ARG A 132 13.79 0.03 0.40
C ARG A 132 14.01 -0.05 1.91
N LYS A 133 13.61 0.99 2.64
CA LYS A 133 13.72 1.03 4.09
C LYS A 133 12.82 -0.01 4.75
N PHE A 134 11.63 -0.24 4.21
CA PHE A 134 10.75 -1.31 4.70
C PHE A 134 11.38 -2.69 4.51
N TYR A 135 11.96 -2.96 3.33
CA TYR A 135 12.66 -4.20 3.01
C TYR A 135 13.82 -4.47 3.98
N GLU A 136 14.63 -3.46 4.28
CA GLU A 136 15.75 -3.55 5.23
C GLU A 136 15.33 -3.82 6.69
N LEU A 137 14.04 -3.64 7.04
CA LEU A 137 13.50 -3.91 8.39
C LEU A 137 12.96 -5.34 8.55
N GLY A 138 12.80 -6.09 7.46
CA GLY A 138 12.31 -7.48 7.42
C GLY A 138 13.44 -8.49 7.48
#